data_AF-A0A975LBG5-F1
#
_entry.id   AF-A0A975LBG5-F1
#
_cell.length_a   1.000
_cell.length_b   1.000
_cell.length_c   1.000
_cell.angle_alpha   90.00
_cell.angle_beta   90.00
_cell.angle_gamma   90.00
#
_symmetry.space_group_name_H-M   'P 1'
#
loop_
_entity.id
_entity.type
_entity.pdbx_description
1 polymer ?
#
loop_
_entity_poly.entity_id
_entity_poly.type
_entity_poly.pdbx_seq_one_letter_code
_entity_poly.pdbx_strand_id
1 'polypeptide(L)'
;MTDDSPSSSASPRHPARPRFGMAQGSAPWLVPALGAAGAAALLARRSRAGAVAAAPVIALAAGMTWFFRDPERGPATGRVLSAADGVVQSLDPQPDGRIRVAVFMNPLNVHVNRAPLAGVVTGVEHRPGGFRPAFDKDSERNERVIWTLETEIGEITVVQIAGALVRRIVPYLAAGQKVEQGERIGLIRFGSRVDVYLPTGVAPAVEVGQKVRAGETRLDAD
;
A
#
# COMPACT_ATOMS: atom_id res chain seq x y z
N MET A 1 -40.09 -23.68 -30.13
CA MET A 1 -39.45 -24.03 -28.84
C MET A 1 -38.07 -23.41 -28.88
N THR A 2 -38.01 -22.12 -28.56
CA THR A 2 -36.77 -21.34 -28.53
C THR A 2 -36.63 -20.84 -27.09
N ASP A 3 -35.53 -21.27 -26.51
CA ASP A 3 -35.14 -21.17 -25.11
C ASP A 3 -34.60 -19.76 -24.83
N ASP A 4 -35.36 -18.95 -24.08
CA ASP A 4 -34.91 -17.67 -23.54
C ASP A 4 -34.40 -17.91 -22.12
N SER A 5 -33.09 -18.06 -21.98
CA SER A 5 -32.39 -18.04 -20.70
C SER A 5 -31.66 -16.69 -20.56
N PRO A 6 -32.01 -15.84 -19.57
CA PRO A 6 -31.27 -14.60 -19.32
C PRO A 6 -29.95 -14.92 -18.61
N SER A 7 -28.84 -14.49 -19.20
CA SER A 7 -27.50 -14.58 -18.60
C SER A 7 -27.40 -13.61 -17.41
N SER A 8 -27.51 -14.18 -16.21
CA SER A 8 -27.22 -13.49 -14.95
C SER A 8 -25.71 -13.21 -14.86
N SER A 9 -25.27 -12.01 -15.25
CA SER A 9 -23.93 -11.51 -14.96
C SER A 9 -23.83 -11.10 -13.49
N ALA A 10 -23.41 -12.05 -12.65
CA ALA A 10 -23.08 -11.76 -11.26
C ALA A 10 -21.94 -10.73 -11.23
N SER A 11 -22.25 -9.52 -10.74
CA SER A 11 -21.22 -8.51 -10.47
C SER A 11 -20.20 -9.10 -9.48
N PRO A 12 -18.87 -8.97 -9.74
CA PRO A 12 -17.88 -9.44 -8.80
C PRO A 12 -18.07 -8.68 -7.48
N ARG A 13 -18.39 -9.43 -6.43
CA ARG A 13 -18.57 -8.88 -5.08
C ARG A 13 -17.25 -8.24 -4.64
N HIS A 14 -17.25 -6.92 -4.43
CA HIS A 14 -16.17 -6.25 -3.70
C HIS A 14 -15.94 -7.00 -2.39
N PRO A 15 -14.69 -7.33 -2.02
CA PRO A 15 -14.43 -7.83 -0.68
C PRO A 15 -14.98 -6.82 0.34
N ALA A 16 -15.76 -7.31 1.30
CA ALA A 16 -16.36 -6.50 2.34
C ALA A 16 -15.28 -5.66 3.04
N ARG A 17 -15.48 -4.34 3.09
CA ARG A 17 -14.57 -3.40 3.75
C ARG A 17 -14.30 -3.87 5.18
N PRO A 18 -13.04 -4.11 5.58
CA PRO A 18 -12.75 -4.54 6.94
C PRO A 18 -13.25 -3.47 7.91
N ARG A 19 -14.17 -3.86 8.80
CA ARG A 19 -14.76 -3.02 9.86
C ARG A 19 -13.75 -2.62 10.95
N PHE A 20 -12.54 -3.15 10.88
CA PHE A 20 -11.43 -2.86 11.77
C PHE A 20 -10.36 -2.14 10.98
N GLY A 21 -9.91 -0.98 11.46
CA GLY A 21 -8.90 -0.14 10.80
C GLY A 21 -7.49 -0.75 10.84
N MET A 22 -7.35 -2.01 10.44
CA MET A 22 -6.11 -2.77 10.33
C MET A 22 -5.99 -3.33 8.92
N ALA A 23 -4.78 -3.30 8.39
CA ALA A 23 -4.47 -3.75 7.04
C ALA A 23 -4.83 -5.22 6.85
N GLN A 24 -5.45 -5.56 5.72
CA GLN A 24 -5.65 -6.95 5.31
C GLN A 24 -4.29 -7.67 5.20
N GLY A 25 -4.19 -8.88 5.74
CA GLY A 25 -2.94 -9.64 5.76
C GLY A 25 -1.96 -9.29 6.88
N SER A 26 -2.39 -8.47 7.86
CA SER A 26 -1.64 -8.15 9.10
C SER A 26 -1.79 -9.18 10.21
N ALA A 27 -2.82 -10.04 10.19
CA ALA A 27 -3.12 -10.98 11.27
C ALA A 27 -1.95 -11.91 11.67
N PRO A 28 -1.16 -12.48 10.73
CA PRO A 28 0.01 -13.30 11.08
C PRO A 28 1.08 -12.57 11.91
N TRP A 29 1.03 -11.23 11.93
CA TRP A 29 1.95 -10.38 12.66
C TRP A 29 1.30 -9.84 13.95
N LEU A 30 0.06 -9.36 13.87
CA LEU A 30 -0.62 -8.73 15.01
C LEU A 30 -1.06 -9.73 16.07
N VAL A 31 -1.61 -10.88 15.68
CA VAL A 31 -2.13 -11.89 16.63
C VAL A 31 -1.03 -12.37 17.58
N PRO A 32 0.15 -12.85 17.12
CA PRO A 32 1.20 -13.28 18.03
C PRO A 32 1.76 -12.14 18.88
N ALA A 33 1.90 -10.93 18.32
CA ALA A 33 2.40 -9.77 19.06
C ALA A 33 1.46 -9.39 20.22
N LEU A 34 0.15 -9.32 19.95
CA LEU A 34 -0.86 -9.02 20.97
C LEU A 34 -0.98 -10.15 22.01
N GLY A 35 -0.89 -11.41 21.59
CA GLY A 35 -0.87 -12.55 22.51
C GLY A 35 0.32 -12.51 23.47
N ALA A 36 1.53 -12.23 22.94
CA ALA A 36 2.73 -12.06 23.75
C ALA A 36 2.62 -10.87 24.71
N ALA A 37 2.09 -9.74 24.25
CA ALA A 37 1.86 -8.56 25.10
C ALA A 37 0.85 -8.85 26.22
N GLY A 38 -0.23 -9.59 25.94
CA GLY A 38 -1.20 -10.03 26.93
C GLY A 38 -0.58 -10.94 28.00
N ALA A 39 0.19 -11.94 27.59
CA ALA A 39 0.92 -12.80 28.51
C ALA A 39 1.94 -12.02 29.36
N ALA A 40 2.71 -11.13 28.75
CA ALA A 40 3.67 -10.27 29.43
C ALA A 40 2.98 -9.35 30.46
N ALA A 41 1.84 -8.75 30.11
CA ALA A 41 1.05 -7.92 31.01
C ALA A 41 0.51 -8.70 32.22
N LEU A 42 0.13 -9.98 32.04
CA LEU A 42 -0.28 -10.84 33.15
C LEU A 42 0.88 -11.16 34.10
N LEU A 43 2.06 -11.43 33.56
CA LEU A 43 3.27 -11.69 34.35
C LEU A 43 3.78 -10.44 35.08
N ALA A 44 3.62 -9.26 34.46
CA ALA A 44 3.97 -7.98 35.05
C ALA A 44 3.25 -7.69 36.37
N ARG A 45 2.05 -8.24 36.56
CA ARG A 45 1.27 -8.08 37.81
C ARG A 45 1.90 -8.80 39.01
N ARG A 46 2.86 -9.70 38.79
CA ARG A 46 3.48 -10.53 39.84
C ARG A 46 4.69 -9.88 40.50
N SER A 47 5.40 -8.97 39.82
CA SER A 47 6.58 -8.30 40.39
C SER A 47 6.97 -7.04 39.60
N ARG A 48 7.70 -6.12 40.25
CA ARG A 48 8.28 -4.94 39.58
C ARG A 48 9.26 -5.32 38.47
N ALA A 49 10.06 -6.36 38.67
CA ALA A 49 10.96 -6.88 37.64
C ALA A 49 10.18 -7.42 36.43
N GLY A 50 9.06 -8.12 36.66
CA GLY A 50 8.16 -8.57 35.61
C GLY A 50 7.55 -7.40 34.83
N ALA A 51 7.21 -6.30 35.50
CA ALA A 51 6.71 -5.10 34.84
C ALA A 51 7.75 -4.45 33.92
N VAL A 52 9.01 -4.34 34.36
CA VAL A 52 10.11 -3.83 33.53
C VAL A 52 10.36 -4.74 32.32
N ALA A 53 10.34 -6.07 32.52
CA ALA A 53 10.53 -7.03 31.43
C ALA A 53 9.38 -7.04 30.42
N ALA A 54 8.14 -6.73 30.84
CA ALA A 54 6.98 -6.70 29.97
C ALA A 54 6.92 -5.46 29.05
N ALA A 55 7.50 -4.33 29.49
CA ALA A 55 7.47 -3.07 28.77
C ALA A 55 7.90 -3.16 27.28
N PRO A 56 9.06 -3.77 26.91
CA PRO A 56 9.46 -3.87 25.50
C PRO A 56 8.50 -4.72 24.66
N VAL A 57 7.92 -5.77 25.22
CA VAL A 57 6.96 -6.65 24.51
C VAL A 57 5.67 -5.89 24.20
N ILE A 58 5.16 -5.15 25.19
CA ILE A 58 3.97 -4.31 25.03
C ILE A 58 4.24 -3.18 24.02
N ALA A 59 5.40 -2.52 24.12
CA ALA A 59 5.80 -1.47 23.18
C ALA A 59 5.91 -1.99 21.74
N LEU A 60 6.49 -3.18 21.54
CA LEU A 60 6.55 -3.82 20.23
C LEU A 60 5.15 -4.11 19.67
N ALA A 61 4.25 -4.68 20.48
CA ALA A 61 2.88 -4.95 20.04
C ALA A 61 2.11 -3.67 19.69
N ALA A 62 2.29 -2.61 20.47
CA ALA A 62 1.73 -1.29 20.17
C ALA A 62 2.31 -0.71 18.86
N GLY A 63 3.63 -0.81 18.66
CA GLY A 63 4.29 -0.40 17.43
C GLY A 63 3.83 -1.18 16.19
N MET A 64 3.63 -2.49 16.31
CA MET A 64 3.08 -3.31 15.23
C MET A 64 1.62 -2.96 14.93
N THR A 65 0.82 -2.73 15.97
CA THR A 65 -0.57 -2.26 15.81
C THR A 65 -0.62 -0.92 15.09
N TRP A 66 0.27 0.02 15.46
CA TRP A 66 0.40 1.29 14.76
C TRP A 66 0.85 1.11 13.31
N PHE A 67 1.84 0.25 13.05
CA PHE A 67 2.37 0.01 11.70
C PHE A 67 1.30 -0.52 10.75
N PHE A 68 0.52 -1.51 11.21
CA PHE A 68 -0.51 -2.17 10.40
C PHE A 68 -1.86 -1.45 10.41
N ARG A 69 -1.94 -0.24 10.95
CA ARG A 69 -3.18 0.54 10.91
C ARG A 69 -3.59 0.86 9.47
N ASP A 70 -4.90 0.87 9.24
CA ASP A 70 -5.53 1.19 7.97
C ASP A 70 -6.73 2.10 8.23
N PRO A 71 -6.49 3.41 8.45
CA PRO A 71 -7.56 4.36 8.69
C PRO A 71 -8.40 4.55 7.42
N GLU A 72 -9.69 4.81 7.59
CA GLU A 72 -10.50 5.33 6.50
C GLU A 72 -10.03 6.72 6.11
N ARG A 73 -10.13 7.03 4.82
CA ARG A 73 -9.70 8.29 4.21
C ARG A 73 -10.93 9.04 3.74
N GLY A 74 -10.85 10.37 3.84
CA GLY A 74 -11.92 11.26 3.37
C GLY A 74 -12.02 11.29 1.85
N PRO A 75 -13.01 12.00 1.29
CA PRO A 75 -13.07 12.21 -0.15
C PRO A 75 -11.82 12.95 -0.60
N ALA A 76 -11.17 12.41 -1.63
CA ALA A 76 -10.00 13.03 -2.23
C ALA A 76 -10.42 14.03 -3.30
N THR A 77 -9.53 14.99 -3.57
CA THR A 77 -9.70 15.96 -4.66
C THR A 77 -8.49 15.87 -5.57
N GLY A 78 -8.71 15.61 -6.85
CA GLY A 78 -7.65 15.47 -7.85
C GLY A 78 -7.91 14.30 -8.79
N ARG A 79 -7.33 14.36 -9.99
CA ARG A 79 -7.50 13.33 -11.00
C ARG A 79 -6.63 12.10 -10.71
N VAL A 80 -5.38 12.32 -10.33
CA VAL A 80 -4.44 11.26 -9.95
C VAL A 80 -3.98 11.50 -8.51
N LEU A 81 -4.19 10.52 -7.64
CA LEU A 81 -3.82 10.61 -6.22
C LEU A 81 -2.53 9.86 -5.92
N SER A 82 -1.89 10.20 -4.82
CA SER A 82 -0.79 9.43 -4.28
C SER A 82 -1.25 8.02 -3.94
N ALA A 83 -0.46 7.02 -4.34
CA ALA A 83 -0.69 5.63 -3.94
C ALA A 83 -0.19 5.33 -2.52
N ALA A 84 0.59 6.22 -1.91
CA ALA A 84 1.26 5.98 -0.63
C ALA A 84 1.24 7.19 0.31
N ASP A 85 1.26 6.90 1.62
CA ASP A 85 1.66 7.86 2.63
C ASP A 85 3.18 7.97 2.62
N GLY A 86 3.73 9.19 2.63
CA GLY A 86 5.18 9.34 2.63
C GLY A 86 5.66 10.73 2.27
N VAL A 87 6.87 10.75 1.71
CA VAL A 87 7.53 11.95 1.18
C VAL A 87 7.92 11.67 -0.26
N VAL A 88 7.63 12.60 -1.17
CA VAL A 88 8.10 12.53 -2.56
C VAL A 88 9.63 12.56 -2.55
N GLN A 89 10.24 11.47 -2.99
CA GLN A 89 11.68 11.27 -3.01
C GLN A 89 12.31 11.75 -4.32
N SER A 90 11.64 11.49 -5.45
CA SER A 90 12.10 11.92 -6.78
C SER A 90 10.94 12.05 -7.77
N LEU A 91 11.20 12.85 -8.81
CA LEU A 91 10.36 13.03 -9.99
C LEU A 91 11.25 12.76 -11.20
N ASP A 92 11.09 11.59 -11.81
CA ASP A 92 12.03 11.11 -12.83
C ASP A 92 11.32 10.95 -14.18
N PRO A 93 11.59 11.82 -15.18
CA PRO A 93 11.14 11.61 -16.54
C PRO A 93 11.67 10.29 -17.10
N GLN A 94 10.81 9.53 -17.74
CA GLN A 94 11.13 8.23 -18.33
C GLN A 94 11.28 8.36 -19.86
N PRO A 95 12.07 7.47 -20.50
CA PRO A 95 12.25 7.51 -21.96
C PRO A 95 10.97 7.35 -22.78
N ASP A 96 9.93 6.74 -22.20
CA ASP A 96 8.60 6.56 -22.81
C ASP A 96 7.68 7.79 -22.64
N GLY A 97 8.20 8.90 -22.10
CA GLY A 97 7.46 10.15 -21.91
C GLY A 97 6.62 10.20 -20.64
N ARG A 98 6.63 9.15 -19.81
CA ARG A 98 5.98 9.16 -18.49
C ARG A 98 6.85 9.86 -17.46
N ILE A 99 6.23 10.24 -16.35
CA ILE A 99 6.94 10.76 -15.18
C ILE A 99 6.74 9.81 -14.02
N ARG A 100 7.84 9.33 -13.43
CA ARG A 100 7.82 8.52 -12.22
C ARG A 100 7.84 9.43 -11.01
N VAL A 101 6.80 9.33 -10.17
CA VAL A 101 6.73 9.93 -8.85
C VAL A 101 7.07 8.86 -7.82
N ALA A 102 8.27 8.93 -7.23
CA ALA A 102 8.70 7.99 -6.20
C ALA A 102 8.36 8.54 -4.81
N VAL A 103 7.61 7.78 -4.00
CA VAL A 103 7.20 8.17 -2.65
C VAL A 103 7.84 7.24 -1.64
N PHE A 104 8.71 7.79 -0.79
CA PHE A 104 9.33 7.06 0.31
C PHE A 104 8.40 7.00 1.52
N MET A 105 8.22 5.80 2.07
CA MET A 105 7.39 5.51 3.24
C MET A 105 8.31 5.22 4.44
N ASN A 106 8.17 5.99 5.51
CA ASN A 106 8.82 5.70 6.78
C ASN A 106 7.97 4.75 7.64
N PRO A 107 8.52 4.07 8.67
CA PRO A 107 7.78 3.12 9.51
C PRO A 107 6.55 3.69 10.23
N LEU A 108 6.46 5.02 10.38
CA LEU A 108 5.31 5.68 10.98
C LEU A 108 4.20 5.97 9.97
N ASN A 109 4.41 5.82 8.66
CA ASN A 109 3.38 5.97 7.63
C ASN A 109 2.40 4.78 7.63
N VAL A 110 1.23 4.97 7.00
CA VAL A 110 0.32 3.87 6.68
C VAL A 110 0.88 3.11 5.47
N HIS A 111 1.04 1.80 5.58
CA HIS A 111 1.65 0.96 4.54
C HIS A 111 0.64 0.25 3.63
N VAL A 112 -0.66 0.55 3.82
CA VAL A 112 -1.70 0.21 2.86
C VAL A 112 -1.64 1.22 1.71
N ASN A 113 -1.47 0.71 0.50
CA ASN A 113 -1.41 1.51 -0.71
C ASN A 113 -2.76 1.50 -1.42
N ARG A 114 -3.01 2.59 -2.16
CA ARG A 114 -4.29 2.86 -2.78
C ARG A 114 -4.15 3.13 -4.28
N ALA A 115 -5.21 2.87 -5.03
CA ALA A 115 -5.27 3.15 -6.46
C ALA A 115 -5.22 4.67 -6.70
N PRO A 116 -4.28 5.17 -7.53
CA PRO A 116 -4.20 6.60 -7.88
C PRO A 116 -5.43 7.13 -8.60
N LEU A 117 -6.08 6.30 -9.40
CA LEU A 117 -7.23 6.64 -10.24
C LEU A 117 -8.08 5.37 -10.45
N ALA A 118 -9.37 5.57 -10.71
CA ALA A 118 -10.29 4.49 -11.02
C ALA A 118 -9.96 3.85 -12.38
N GLY A 119 -10.19 2.55 -12.51
CA GLY A 119 -9.87 1.83 -13.74
C GLY A 119 -10.06 0.32 -13.64
N VAL A 120 -9.43 -0.38 -14.57
CA VAL A 120 -9.36 -1.85 -14.60
C VAL A 120 -7.92 -2.28 -14.32
N VAL A 121 -7.74 -3.16 -13.34
CA VAL A 121 -6.45 -3.80 -13.08
C VAL A 121 -6.16 -4.76 -14.22
N THR A 122 -5.25 -4.42 -15.12
CA THR A 122 -4.87 -5.27 -16.26
C THR A 122 -3.70 -6.19 -15.93
N GLY A 123 -2.88 -5.83 -14.92
CA GLY A 123 -1.73 -6.62 -14.51
C GLY A 123 -1.42 -6.50 -13.02
N VAL A 124 -1.01 -7.63 -12.43
CA VAL A 124 -0.45 -7.71 -11.07
C VAL A 124 0.75 -8.66 -11.13
N GLU A 125 1.94 -8.10 -11.36
CA GLU A 125 3.16 -8.89 -11.56
C GLU A 125 4.04 -8.86 -10.29
N HIS A 126 4.34 -10.03 -9.74
CA HIS A 126 5.32 -10.16 -8.66
C HIS A 126 6.71 -10.41 -9.23
N ARG A 127 7.65 -9.53 -8.91
CA ARG A 127 9.07 -9.66 -9.26
C ARG A 127 9.87 -9.96 -7.98
N PRO A 128 10.41 -11.17 -7.81
CA PRO A 128 11.29 -11.45 -6.69
C PRO A 128 12.58 -10.64 -6.80
N GLY A 129 13.17 -10.27 -5.66
CA GLY A 129 14.38 -9.45 -5.64
C GLY A 129 15.09 -9.42 -4.30
N GLY A 130 16.14 -8.59 -4.23
CA GLY A 130 17.02 -8.42 -3.09
C GLY A 130 16.46 -7.53 -1.98
N PHE A 131 17.37 -7.09 -1.08
CA PHE A 131 17.03 -6.54 0.23
C PHE A 131 17.77 -5.24 0.56
N ARG A 132 17.85 -4.31 -0.40
CA ARG A 132 18.51 -3.02 -0.20
C ARG A 132 17.58 -2.00 0.48
N PRO A 133 18.11 -1.05 1.28
CA PRO A 133 17.29 0.07 1.77
C PRO A 133 16.67 0.85 0.59
N ALA A 134 15.43 1.34 0.70
CA ALA A 134 14.79 2.01 -0.46
C ALA A 134 15.38 3.36 -0.86
N PHE A 135 16.27 3.94 -0.06
CA PHE A 135 17.06 5.11 -0.44
C PHE A 135 18.35 4.75 -1.18
N ASP A 136 18.69 3.45 -1.27
CA ASP A 136 19.79 2.95 -2.10
C ASP A 136 19.36 2.95 -3.58
N LYS A 137 20.29 3.31 -4.47
CA LYS A 137 20.08 3.25 -5.93
C LYS A 137 19.81 1.83 -6.41
N ASP A 138 20.35 0.83 -5.71
CA ASP A 138 20.13 -0.58 -6.01
C ASP A 138 18.77 -1.11 -5.53
N SER A 139 17.95 -0.29 -4.86
CA SER A 139 16.61 -0.68 -4.38
C SER A 139 15.64 -1.06 -5.51
N GLU A 140 15.92 -0.66 -6.74
CA GLU A 140 15.24 -1.19 -7.91
C GLU A 140 15.31 -2.72 -7.94
N ARG A 141 16.43 -3.33 -7.53
CA ARG A 141 16.58 -4.79 -7.57
C ARG A 141 15.83 -5.52 -6.45
N ASN A 142 15.09 -4.81 -5.61
CA ASN A 142 14.32 -5.42 -4.53
C ASN A 142 13.07 -6.15 -5.02
N GLU A 143 12.50 -6.94 -4.13
CA GLU A 143 11.17 -7.50 -4.32
C GLU A 143 10.15 -6.39 -4.59
N ARG A 144 9.35 -6.56 -5.66
CA ARG A 144 8.31 -5.61 -6.03
C ARG A 144 7.06 -6.27 -6.58
N VAL A 145 5.95 -5.57 -6.47
CA VAL A 145 4.70 -5.86 -7.19
C VAL A 145 4.41 -4.69 -8.12
N ILE A 146 4.20 -5.00 -9.39
CA ILE A 146 3.86 -4.04 -10.44
C ILE A 146 2.38 -4.18 -10.72
N TRP A 147 1.65 -3.09 -10.54
CA TRP A 147 0.25 -2.95 -10.89
C TRP A 147 0.14 -2.17 -12.19
N THR A 148 -0.62 -2.70 -13.13
CA THR A 148 -0.98 -2.01 -14.36
C THR A 148 -2.48 -1.72 -14.32
N LEU A 149 -2.83 -0.44 -14.45
CA LEU A 149 -4.21 0.06 -14.40
C LEU A 149 -4.53 0.71 -15.74
N GLU A 150 -5.53 0.17 -16.44
CA GLU A 150 -6.13 0.87 -17.57
C GLU A 150 -7.17 1.86 -17.03
N THR A 151 -6.97 3.15 -17.30
CA THR A 151 -7.82 4.23 -16.78
C THR A 151 -8.39 5.08 -17.91
N GLU A 152 -9.30 6.00 -17.60
CA GLU A 152 -9.88 6.91 -18.59
C GLU A 152 -8.84 7.86 -19.26
N ILE A 153 -7.63 7.93 -18.71
CA ILE A 153 -6.56 8.86 -19.12
C ILE A 153 -5.33 8.14 -19.68
N GLY A 154 -5.45 6.82 -19.87
CA GLY A 154 -4.36 5.93 -20.27
C GLY A 154 -3.86 5.05 -19.14
N GLU A 155 -2.76 4.33 -19.41
CA GLU A 155 -2.19 3.39 -18.46
C GLU A 155 -1.49 4.10 -17.29
N ILE A 156 -1.84 3.71 -16.07
CA ILE A 156 -1.11 4.06 -14.84
C ILE A 156 -0.41 2.82 -14.32
N THR A 157 0.90 2.92 -14.09
CA THR A 157 1.66 1.86 -13.40
C THR A 157 1.93 2.27 -11.95
N VAL A 158 1.63 1.37 -11.01
CA VAL A 158 2.03 1.52 -9.61
C VAL A 158 3.01 0.41 -9.25
N VAL A 159 4.16 0.76 -8.71
CA VAL A 159 5.18 -0.21 -8.29
C VAL A 159 5.35 -0.15 -6.79
N GLN A 160 4.95 -1.22 -6.10
CA GLN A 160 5.21 -1.40 -4.68
C GLN A 160 6.57 -2.04 -4.50
N ILE A 161 7.45 -1.43 -3.71
CA ILE A 161 8.83 -1.92 -3.54
C ILE A 161 9.06 -2.21 -2.05
N ALA A 162 9.30 -3.49 -1.75
CA ALA A 162 9.61 -3.91 -0.39
C ALA A 162 11.09 -3.64 -0.08
N GLY A 163 11.35 -3.27 1.18
CA GLY A 163 12.70 -3.26 1.75
C GLY A 163 13.16 -4.67 2.13
N ALA A 164 14.16 -4.77 3.00
CA ALA A 164 14.72 -6.07 3.41
C ALA A 164 13.66 -7.09 3.88
N LEU A 165 13.81 -8.36 3.46
CA LEU A 165 12.99 -9.58 3.71
C LEU A 165 11.93 -9.95 2.64
N VAL A 166 11.76 -11.25 2.41
CA VAL A 166 10.98 -11.89 1.34
C VAL A 166 9.46 -11.92 1.62
N ARG A 167 8.64 -11.84 0.54
CA ARG A 167 7.17 -12.01 0.51
C ARG A 167 6.42 -10.99 1.35
N ARG A 168 6.84 -9.74 1.24
CA ARG A 168 6.33 -8.63 2.06
C ARG A 168 5.18 -7.86 1.43
N ILE A 169 4.97 -8.00 0.13
CA ILE A 169 3.87 -7.31 -0.55
C ILE A 169 2.65 -8.23 -0.61
N VAL A 170 1.52 -7.72 -0.15
CA VAL A 170 0.23 -8.43 -0.14
C VAL A 170 -0.69 -7.73 -1.13
N PRO A 171 -0.85 -8.26 -2.36
CA PRO A 171 -1.84 -7.73 -3.29
C PRO A 171 -3.25 -8.04 -2.78
N TYR A 172 -4.15 -7.07 -2.90
CA TYR A 172 -5.57 -7.22 -2.49
C TYR A 172 -6.49 -7.48 -3.67
N LEU A 173 -6.06 -7.11 -4.87
CA LEU A 173 -6.79 -7.29 -6.12
C LEU A 173 -5.99 -8.19 -7.07
N ALA A 174 -6.71 -8.74 -8.05
CA ALA A 174 -6.19 -9.52 -9.16
C ALA A 174 -6.49 -8.81 -10.49
N ALA A 175 -5.77 -9.21 -11.54
CA ALA A 175 -6.04 -8.75 -12.90
C ALA A 175 -7.49 -9.09 -13.33
N GLY A 176 -8.09 -8.20 -14.11
CA GLY A 176 -9.48 -8.24 -14.54
C GLY A 176 -10.47 -7.55 -13.60
N GLN A 177 -10.06 -7.14 -12.40
CA GLN A 177 -10.94 -6.44 -11.46
C GLN A 177 -11.01 -4.94 -11.73
N LYS A 178 -12.19 -4.35 -11.53
CA LYS A 178 -12.35 -2.90 -11.44
C LYS A 178 -11.85 -2.41 -10.09
N VAL A 179 -11.32 -1.19 -10.06
CA VAL A 179 -10.86 -0.52 -8.85
C VAL A 179 -11.31 0.94 -8.87
N GLU A 180 -11.76 1.44 -7.73
CA GLU A 180 -12.13 2.85 -7.57
C GLU A 180 -10.92 3.70 -7.16
N GLN A 181 -10.96 5.00 -7.48
CA GLN A 181 -9.92 5.94 -7.03
C GLN A 181 -9.84 5.92 -5.49
N GLY A 182 -8.62 5.79 -4.94
CA GLY A 182 -8.39 5.73 -3.51
C GLY A 182 -8.74 4.38 -2.85
N GLU A 183 -9.21 3.39 -3.62
CA GLU A 183 -9.43 2.04 -3.10
C GLU A 183 -8.09 1.35 -2.76
N ARG A 184 -8.11 0.47 -1.75
CA ARG A 184 -6.93 -0.25 -1.26
C ARG A 184 -6.52 -1.32 -2.27
N ILE A 185 -5.28 -1.25 -2.77
CA ILE A 185 -4.75 -2.22 -3.75
C ILE A 185 -3.80 -3.23 -3.12
N GLY A 186 -3.16 -2.89 -2.01
CA GLY A 186 -2.26 -3.83 -1.33
C GLY A 186 -1.61 -3.27 -0.07
N LEU A 187 -0.81 -4.09 0.57
CA LEU A 187 0.01 -3.74 1.74
C LEU A 187 1.46 -4.07 1.47
N ILE A 188 2.36 -3.14 1.81
CA ILE A 188 3.79 -3.41 1.87
C ILE A 188 4.21 -3.60 3.32
N ARG A 189 4.43 -4.84 3.74
CA ARG A 189 4.92 -5.14 5.09
C ARG A 189 6.34 -4.60 5.23
N PHE A 190 6.54 -3.62 6.10
CA PHE A 190 7.85 -3.04 6.42
C PHE A 190 8.67 -2.59 5.19
N GLY A 191 8.00 -2.26 4.08
CA GLY A 191 8.67 -1.67 2.93
C GLY A 191 8.55 -0.16 2.95
N SER A 192 9.10 0.46 1.91
CA SER A 192 9.61 1.81 2.07
C SER A 192 9.47 2.68 0.83
N ARG A 193 8.92 2.17 -0.28
CA ARG A 193 8.69 3.00 -1.46
C ARG A 193 7.52 2.52 -2.31
N VAL A 194 6.80 3.47 -2.87
CA VAL A 194 5.85 3.25 -3.96
C VAL A 194 6.13 4.25 -5.07
N ASP A 195 6.23 3.73 -6.28
CA ASP A 195 6.42 4.54 -7.48
C ASP A 195 5.09 4.59 -8.24
N VAL A 196 4.66 5.79 -8.65
CA VAL A 196 3.53 5.99 -9.56
C VAL A 196 4.05 6.55 -10.86
N TYR A 197 3.79 5.86 -11.96
CA TYR A 197 4.12 6.33 -13.30
C TYR A 197 2.90 7.04 -13.85
N LEU A 198 3.00 8.37 -13.96
CA LEU A 198 1.95 9.19 -14.56
C LEU A 198 1.88 8.91 -16.07
N PRO A 199 0.67 8.86 -16.66
CA PRO A 199 0.50 8.68 -18.11
C PRO A 199 1.19 9.79 -18.89
N THR A 200 1.56 9.50 -20.14
CA THR A 200 2.19 10.48 -21.02
C THR A 200 1.30 11.72 -21.17
N GLY A 201 1.89 12.90 -21.04
CA GLY A 201 1.18 14.18 -21.11
C GLY A 201 0.57 14.66 -19.79
N VAL A 202 0.63 13.87 -18.72
CA VAL A 202 0.21 14.31 -17.37
C VAL A 202 1.41 14.87 -16.61
N ALA A 203 1.38 16.16 -16.29
CA ALA A 203 2.42 16.81 -15.50
C ALA A 203 2.20 16.61 -13.99
N PRO A 204 3.27 16.40 -13.18
CA PRO A 204 3.15 16.34 -11.73
C PRO A 204 2.89 17.74 -11.15
N ALA A 205 2.06 17.82 -10.10
CA ALA A 205 1.84 19.02 -9.27
C ALA A 205 2.47 18.94 -7.88
N VAL A 206 3.31 17.93 -7.65
CA VAL A 206 4.02 17.73 -6.39
C VAL A 206 5.51 18.02 -6.55
N GLU A 207 6.17 18.34 -5.44
CA GLU A 207 7.60 18.63 -5.40
C GLU A 207 8.37 17.60 -4.57
N VAL A 208 9.67 17.43 -4.86
CA VAL A 208 10.55 16.61 -4.03
C VAL A 208 10.61 17.16 -2.60
N GLY A 209 10.45 16.29 -1.61
CA GLY A 209 10.34 16.66 -0.20
C GLY A 209 8.91 16.90 0.29
N GLN A 210 7.92 16.96 -0.61
CA GLN A 210 6.52 17.13 -0.24
C GLN A 210 5.98 15.89 0.48
N LYS A 211 5.26 16.11 1.59
CA LYS A 211 4.50 15.05 2.27
C LYS A 211 3.23 14.75 1.51
N VAL A 212 2.98 13.48 1.26
CA VAL A 212 1.79 12.99 0.55
C VAL A 212 1.08 11.90 1.37
N ARG A 213 -0.22 11.73 1.12
CA ARG A 213 -1.08 10.73 1.75
C ARG A 213 -1.80 9.89 0.71
N ALA A 214 -1.82 8.59 0.92
CA ALA A 214 -2.42 7.62 0.02
C ALA A 214 -3.92 7.90 -0.13
N GLY A 215 -4.39 8.03 -1.37
CA GLY A 215 -5.79 8.28 -1.68
C GLY A 215 -6.31 9.63 -1.16
N GLU A 216 -5.45 10.61 -0.90
CA GLU A 216 -5.86 11.97 -0.48
C GLU A 216 -5.08 13.06 -1.25
N THR A 217 -3.76 12.92 -1.36
CA THR A 217 -2.95 13.96 -1.99
C THR A 217 -2.93 13.82 -3.51
N ARG A 218 -3.32 14.87 -4.22
CA ARG A 218 -3.21 15.00 -5.68
C ARG A 218 -1.75 14.94 -6.14
N LEU A 219 -1.49 14.27 -7.26
CA LEU A 219 -0.17 14.17 -7.91
C LEU A 219 -0.07 14.93 -9.21
N ASP A 220 -1.16 15.11 -9.96
CA ASP A 220 -1.20 15.73 -11.29
C ASP A 220 -1.51 17.24 -11.23
N ALA A 221 -1.16 17.96 -12.30
CA ALA A 221 -1.39 19.41 -12.43
C ALA A 221 -2.70 19.83 -13.11
N ASP A 222 -3.42 18.90 -13.76
CA ASP A 222 -4.59 19.20 -14.63
C ASP A 222 -5.96 18.99 -13.98
#